data_AF-A0A8T5T7P3-F1
#
_entry.id   AF-A0A8T5T7P3-F1
#
_cell.length_a   1.000
_cell.length_b   1.000
_cell.length_c   1.000
_cell.angle_alpha   90.00
_cell.angle_beta   90.00
_cell.angle_gamma   90.00
#
_symmetry.space_group_name_H-M   'P 1'
#
loop_
_entity.id
_entity.type
_entity.pdbx_description
1 polymer ?
#
loop_
_entity_poly.entity_id
_entity_poly.type
_entity_poly.pdbx_seq_one_letter_code
_entity_poly.pdbx_strand_id
1 'polypeptide(L)' 'MARLIREICGSEKDVPSCCDHSMMLKESHLLCCCKSATCGYQQIPKCCGQHMTYIEQ' A
#
# COMPACT_ATOMS: atom_id res chain seq x y z
N MET A 1 -7.49 -9.85 0.99
CA MET A 1 -6.04 -9.54 0.74
C MET A 1 -5.98 -8.18 0.06
N ALA A 2 -5.18 -7.24 0.57
CA ALA A 2 -5.19 -5.86 0.08
C ALA A 2 -4.40 -5.68 -1.23
N ARG A 3 -4.91 -4.86 -2.14
CA ARG A 3 -4.32 -4.58 -3.46
C ARG A 3 -4.30 -3.09 -3.76
N LEU A 4 -3.33 -2.68 -4.58
CA LEU A 4 -3.26 -1.37 -5.20
C LEU A 4 -3.71 -1.50 -6.65
N ILE A 5 -4.78 -0.80 -7.02
CA ILE A 5 -5.25 -0.73 -8.40
C ILE A 5 -5.04 0.68 -8.95
N ARG A 6 -4.74 0.77 -10.24
CA ARG A 6 -4.87 2.03 -10.96
C ARG A 6 -6.04 1.96 -11.93
N GLU A 7 -7.10 2.68 -11.62
CA GLU A 7 -8.35 2.65 -12.38
C GLU A 7 -8.18 3.08 -13.85
N ILE A 8 -7.23 3.97 -14.13
CA ILE A 8 -7.01 4.49 -15.50
C ILE A 8 -6.41 3.45 -16.44
N CYS A 9 -5.43 2.66 -15.97
CA CYS A 9 -4.69 1.72 -16.82
C CYS A 9 -4.94 0.24 -16.44
N GLY A 10 -5.78 -0.02 -15.44
CA GLY A 10 -6.08 -1.36 -14.94
C GLY A 10 -4.89 -2.05 -14.27
N SER A 11 -3.80 -1.34 -13.97
CA SER A 11 -2.63 -1.96 -13.36
C SER A 11 -2.91 -2.31 -11.91
N GLU A 12 -2.78 -3.58 -11.58
CA GLU A 12 -2.88 -4.10 -10.22
C GLU A 12 -1.50 -4.41 -9.66
N LYS A 13 -1.33 -4.18 -8.36
CA LYS A 13 -0.13 -4.56 -7.62
C LYS A 13 -0.53 -4.99 -6.23
N ASP A 14 0.03 -6.09 -5.73
CA ASP A 14 -0.23 -6.50 -4.36
C ASP A 14 0.35 -5.49 -3.37
N VAL A 15 -0.39 -5.28 -2.28
CA VAL A 15 0.10 -4.46 -1.17
C VAL A 15 1.25 -5.22 -0.51
N PRO A 16 2.43 -4.60 -0.34
CA PRO A 16 3.55 -5.26 0.32
C PRO A 16 3.15 -5.71 1.73
N SER A 17 3.64 -6.88 2.12
CA SER A 17 3.56 -7.39 3.48
C SER A 17 4.74 -6.89 4.31
N CYS A 18 4.48 -6.48 5.54
CA CYS A 18 5.49 -6.13 6.53
C CYS A 18 5.40 -7.07 7.74
N CYS A 19 6.50 -7.75 8.07
CA CYS A 19 6.56 -8.78 9.14
C CYS A 19 5.45 -9.83 9.02
N ASP A 20 5.21 -10.35 7.81
CA ASP A 20 4.14 -11.31 7.50
C ASP A 20 2.70 -10.79 7.70
N HIS A 21 2.53 -9.50 7.99
CA HIS A 21 1.23 -8.83 8.05
C HIS A 21 1.03 -7.91 6.85
N SER A 22 -0.21 -7.75 6.38
CA SER A 22 -0.52 -6.76 5.34
C SER A 22 -0.35 -5.34 5.89
N MET A 23 0.26 -4.45 5.11
CA MET A 23 0.37 -3.04 5.47
C MET A 23 -1.01 -2.35 5.41
N MET A 24 -1.28 -1.45 6.34
CA MET A 24 -2.56 -0.72 6.44
C MET A 24 -2.48 0.65 5.76
N LEU A 25 -3.59 1.14 5.21
CA LEU A 25 -3.65 2.50 4.68
C LEU A 25 -4.02 3.54 5.75
N LYS A 26 -3.25 4.62 5.86
CA LYS A 26 -3.64 5.84 6.59
C LYS A 26 -3.10 7.07 5.87
N GLU A 27 -3.94 8.07 5.63
CA GLU A 27 -3.53 9.37 5.06
C GLU A 27 -2.69 9.23 3.77
N SER A 28 -3.05 8.31 2.87
CA SER A 28 -2.31 8.00 1.64
C SER A 28 -0.91 7.38 1.83
N HIS A 29 -0.66 6.78 3.00
CA HIS A 29 0.54 6.03 3.31
C HIS A 29 0.19 4.60 3.70
N LEU A 30 1.01 3.66 3.28
CA LEU A 30 1.05 2.30 3.78
C LEU A 30 1.86 2.28 5.08
N LEU A 31 1.22 1.88 6.16
CA LEU A 31 1.83 1.69 7.46
C LEU A 31 2.16 0.22 7.67
N CYS A 32 3.40 0.01 8.04
CA CYS A 32 3.82 -1.18 8.72
C CYS A 32 3.52 -1.01 10.23
N CYS A 33 2.74 -1.91 10.83
CA CYS A 33 2.37 -1.85 12.26
C CYS A 33 3.18 -2.82 13.14
N CYS A 34 4.34 -3.29 12.67
CA CYS A 34 5.18 -4.17 13.49
C CYS A 34 5.66 -3.45 14.76
N LYS A 35 5.77 -4.17 15.87
CA LYS A 35 6.26 -3.62 17.15
C LYS A 35 7.76 -3.25 17.14
N SER A 36 8.44 -3.41 16.01
CA SER A 36 9.85 -3.04 15.82
C SER A 36 10.00 -1.54 15.54
N ALA A 37 10.98 -0.90 16.16
CA ALA A 37 11.27 0.54 16.07
C ALA A 37 11.48 1.10 14.65
N THR A 38 11.53 0.25 13.63
CA THR A 38 11.66 0.58 12.20
C THR A 38 10.34 0.35 11.46
N CYS A 39 9.26 0.96 11.92
CA CYS A 39 8.01 1.05 11.15
C CYS A 39 8.00 2.34 10.34
N GLY A 40 8.37 2.22 9.07
CA GLY A 40 8.40 3.35 8.14
C GLY A 40 7.05 3.57 7.47
N TYR A 41 6.67 4.83 7.30
CA TYR A 41 5.59 5.24 6.42
C TYR A 41 6.07 5.08 4.98
N GLN A 42 5.41 4.23 4.19
CA GLN A 42 5.65 4.17 2.75
C GLN A 42 4.52 4.91 2.04
N GLN A 43 4.85 5.85 1.17
CA GLN A 43 3.83 6.46 0.31
C GLN A 43 3.23 5.40 -0.61
N ILE A 44 1.93 5.53 -0.93
CA ILE A 44 1.35 4.70 -1.98
C ILE A 44 2.14 4.96 -3.28
N PRO A 45 2.64 3.90 -3.96
CA PRO A 45 3.37 4.08 -5.20
C PRO A 45 2.52 4.80 -6.24
N LYS A 46 3.22 5.59 -7.06
CA LYS A 46 2.62 6.26 -8.22
C LYS A 46 2.72 5.36 -9.45
N CYS A 47 1.65 5.28 -10.21
CA CYS A 47 1.65 4.71 -11.55
C CYS A 47 1.12 5.77 -12.52
N CYS A 48 1.75 5.90 -13.69
CA CYS A 48 1.69 7.03 -14.64
C CYS A 48 1.35 8.40 -14.01
N GLY A 49 2.11 8.80 -13.00
CA GLY A 49 2.05 10.13 -12.37
C GLY A 49 0.99 10.31 -11.28
N GLN A 50 0.15 9.32 -11.01
CA GLN A 50 -0.90 9.38 -9.97
C GLN A 50 -0.74 8.27 -8.94
N HIS A 51 -1.13 8.54 -7.69
CA HIS A 51 -1.18 7.51 -6.65
C HIS A 51 -2.18 6.41 -7.05
N MET A 52 -1.82 5.17 -6.76
CA MET A 52 -2.74 4.03 -6.94
C MET A 52 -3.84 4.05 -5.86
N THR A 53 -4.97 3.43 -6.14
CA THR A 53 -6.10 3.27 -5.21
C THR A 53 -5.90 2.00 -4.39
N TYR A 54 -6.01 2.10 -3.08
CA TYR A 54 -5.96 0.95 -2.17
C TYR A 54 -7.33 0.31 -2.03
N ILE A 55 -7.41 -1.00 -2.23
CA ILE A 55 -8.61 -1.82 -2.09
C ILE A 55 -8.34 -2.91 -1.06
N GLU A 56 -9.13 -2.94 0.01
CA GLU A 56 -9.14 -4.00 1.01
C GLU A 56 -10.40 -4.85 0.82
N GLN A 57 -10.22 -6.10 0.36
CA GLN A 57 -11.25 -7.13 0.27
C GLN A 57 -11.07 -8.17 1.36
#